data_AF-A0A4R1ZUU9-F1
#
_entry.id   AF-A0A4R1ZUU9-F1
#
_cell.length_a   1.000
_cell.length_b   1.000
_cell.length_c   1.000
_cell.angle_alpha   90.00
_cell.angle_beta   90.00
_cell.angle_gamma   90.00
#
_symmetry.space_group_name_H-M   'P 1'
#
loop_
_entity.id
_entity.type
_entity.pdbx_description
1 polymer ?
#
loop_
_entity_poly.entity_id
_entity_poly.type
_entity_poly.pdbx_seq_one_letter_code
_entity_poly.pdbx_strand_id
1 'polypeptide(L)' 'MHHGECERRDPKGLYKKARTGEIKYFTGISAPYEPPLQAELVLKTDERTVADSVSEVIAFIQRRQLINSSPEEGMDT' A
#
# COMPACT_ATOMS: atom_id res chain seq x y z
N MET A 1 7.10 10.29 -0.86
CA MET A 1 5.78 9.78 -0.49
C MET A 1 4.76 10.81 -0.98
N HIS A 2 4.03 10.52 -2.07
CA HIS A 2 3.10 11.49 -2.68
C HIS A 2 1.78 11.52 -1.90
N HIS A 3 1.69 12.31 -0.83
CA HIS A 3 0.45 12.47 -0.04
C HIS A 3 -0.76 12.89 -0.90
N GLY A 4 -0.51 13.60 -1.99
CA GLY A 4 -1.54 14.05 -2.93
C GLY A 4 -2.30 12.93 -3.64
N GLU A 5 -1.68 11.78 -3.91
CA GLU A 5 -2.37 10.69 -4.63
C GLU A 5 -3.41 9.99 -3.76
N CYS A 6 -3.16 9.84 -2.46
CA CYS A 6 -4.12 9.27 -1.51
C CYS A 6 -5.32 10.21 -1.33
N GLU A 7 -5.07 11.51 -1.19
CA GLU A 7 -6.11 12.54 -1.09
C GLU A 7 -6.90 12.69 -2.39
N ARG A 8 -6.25 12.56 -3.55
CA ARG A 8 -6.92 12.59 -4.87
C ARG A 8 -7.87 11.40 -5.06
N ARG A 9 -7.49 10.21 -4.58
CA ARG A 9 -8.32 9.00 -4.71
C ARG A 9 -9.53 9.03 -3.79
N ASP A 10 -9.36 9.53 -2.55
CA ASP A 10 -10.34 9.61 -1.45
C ASP A 10 -11.60 8.73 -1.58
N PRO A 11 -11.48 7.39 -1.71
CA PRO A 11 -12.61 6.52 -2.06
C PRO A 11 -13.67 6.46 -0.96
N LYS A 12 -13.31 6.88 0.26
CA LYS A 12 -14.18 6.89 1.44
C LYS A 12 -14.59 8.30 1.88
N GLY A 13 -14.15 9.35 1.18
CA GLY A 13 -14.44 10.74 1.56
C GLY A 13 -13.79 11.20 2.87
N LEU A 14 -12.78 10.48 3.37
CA LEU A 14 -12.17 10.72 4.67
C LEU A 14 -11.23 11.92 4.64
N TYR A 15 -10.49 12.12 3.53
CA TYR A 15 -9.65 13.30 3.37
C TYR A 15 -10.51 14.56 3.32
N LYS A 16 -11.63 14.54 2.58
CA LYS A 16 -12.58 15.66 2.54
C LYS A 16 -13.11 16.03 3.94
N LYS A 17 -13.54 15.04 4.73
CA LYS A 17 -14.04 15.25 6.10
C LYS A 17 -12.96 15.75 7.06
N ALA A 18 -11.73 15.31 6.88
CA ALA A 18 -10.60 15.80 7.66
C ALA A 18 -10.26 17.26 7.31
N ARG A 19 -10.35 17.65 6.03
CA ARG A 19 -10.17 19.06 5.59
C ARG A 19 -11.26 19.99 6.11
N THR A 20 -12.51 19.50 6.24
CA THR A 20 -13.61 20.27 6.83
C THR A 20 -13.59 20.31 8.36
N GLY A 21 -12.64 19.61 9.01
CA GLY A 21 -12.50 19.57 10.46
C GLY A 21 -13.47 18.63 11.18
N GLU A 22 -14.26 17.86 10.44
CA GLU A 22 -15.17 16.84 11.00
C GLU A 22 -14.40 15.67 11.63
N ILE A 23 -13.22 15.33 11.07
CA ILE A 23 -12.31 14.31 11.61
C ILE A 23 -11.06 15.00 12.15
N LYS A 24 -10.89 14.95 13.48
CA LYS A 24 -9.70 15.46 14.16
C LYS A 24 -8.56 14.43 14.12
N TYR A 25 -7.32 14.91 14.17
CA TYR A 25 -6.10 14.09 14.24
C TYR A 25 -5.96 13.07 13.10
N PHE A 26 -6.31 13.49 11.88
CA PHE A 26 -6.21 12.66 10.69
C PHE A 26 -4.76 12.61 10.20
N THR A 27 -4.22 11.40 10.04
CA THR A 27 -2.84 11.17 9.60
C THR A 27 -2.63 11.67 8.16
N GLY A 28 -1.57 12.46 7.95
CA GLY A 28 -1.29 13.13 6.68
C GLY A 28 -2.01 14.47 6.46
N ILE A 29 -2.89 14.89 7.39
CA ILE A 29 -3.47 16.25 7.42
C ILE A 29 -3.14 16.96 8.73
N SER A 30 -3.68 16.48 9.85
CA SER A 30 -3.56 17.12 11.17
C SER A 30 -2.72 16.32 12.18
N ALA A 31 -2.33 15.10 11.81
CA ALA A 31 -1.34 14.29 12.53
C ALA A 31 -0.24 13.81 11.56
N PRO A 32 1.03 13.69 12.01
CA PRO A 32 2.12 13.20 11.17
C PRO A 32 1.96 11.72 10.84
N TYR A 33 2.51 11.31 9.69
CA TYR A 33 2.77 9.91 9.39
C TYR A 33 4.28 9.67 9.48
N GLU A 34 4.69 8.73 10.32
CA GLU A 34 6.10 8.37 10.48
C GLU A 34 6.38 7.11 9.63
N PRO A 35 7.08 7.23 8.49
CA PRO A 35 7.41 6.08 7.67
C PRO A 35 8.30 5.10 8.43
N PRO A 36 8.19 3.78 8.18
CA PRO A 36 9.06 2.80 8.83
C PRO A 36 10.53 3.08 8.56
N LEU A 37 11.36 3.08 9.62
CA LEU A 37 12.80 3.32 9.51
C LEU A 37 13.55 2.20 8.77
N GLN A 38 13.07 0.96 8.91
CA GLN A 38 13.64 -0.24 8.29
C GLN A 38 12.52 -1.12 7.76
N ALA A 39 11.91 -0.71 6.65
CA ALA A 39 10.97 -1.56 5.94
C ALA A 39 11.72 -2.67 5.19
N GLU A 40 11.29 -3.91 5.35
CA GLU A 40 11.88 -5.03 4.61
C GLU A 40 11.46 -5.05 3.13
N LEU A 41 10.30 -4.45 2.82
CA LEU A 41 9.82 -4.21 1.46
C LEU A 41 9.01 -2.91 1.40
N VAL A 42 9.24 -2.09 0.38
CA VAL A 42 8.48 -0.85 0.13
C VAL A 42 7.85 -0.91 -1.24
N LEU A 43 6.52 -0.83 -1.30
CA LEU A 43 5.76 -0.83 -2.56
C LEU A 43 5.29 0.58 -2.89
N LYS A 44 5.69 1.08 -4.06
CA LYS A 44 5.22 2.37 -4.59
C LYS A 44 3.91 2.19 -5.36
N THR A 45 2.80 2.22 -4.65
CA THR A 45 1.45 1.94 -5.18
C THR A 45 0.86 3.05 -6.06
N ASP A 46 1.57 4.17 -6.18
CA ASP A 46 1.33 5.26 -7.12
C ASP A 46 2.01 5.03 -8.49
N GLU A 47 3.06 4.20 -8.53
CA GLU A 47 3.86 3.93 -9.75
C GLU A 47 3.61 2.54 -10.35
N ARG A 48 2.81 1.68 -9.69
CA ARG A 48 2.66 0.26 -10.05
C ARG A 48 1.21 -0.18 -10.07
N THR A 49 0.92 -1.24 -10.84
CA THR A 49 -0.37 -1.91 -10.77
C THR A 49 -0.45 -2.81 -9.53
N VAL A 50 -1.66 -3.25 -9.19
CA VAL A 50 -1.87 -4.23 -8.11
C VAL A 50 -1.17 -5.55 -8.43
N ALA A 51 -1.27 -6.04 -9.68
CA ALA A 51 -0.66 -7.30 -10.10
C ALA A 51 0.87 -7.27 -9.96
N ASP A 52 1.52 -6.17 -10.36
CA ASP A 52 2.96 -6.00 -10.21
C ASP A 52 3.38 -5.96 -8.74
N SER A 53 2.60 -5.26 -7.91
CA SER A 53 2.85 -5.15 -6.47
C SER A 53 2.72 -6.51 -5.78
N VAL A 54 1.71 -7.30 -6.14
CA VAL A 54 1.54 -8.67 -5.63
C VAL A 54 2.71 -9.55 -6.05
N SER A 55 3.09 -9.51 -7.32
CA SER A 55 4.22 -10.30 -7.84
C SER A 55 5.52 -10.01 -7.10
N GLU A 56 5.79 -8.74 -6.79
CA GLU A 56 6.95 -8.34 -6.01
C GLU A 56 6.91 -8.85 -4.57
N VAL A 57 5.74 -8.81 -3.93
CA VAL A 57 5.55 -9.34 -2.56
C VAL A 57 5.82 -10.84 -2.54
N ILE A 58 5.26 -11.59 -3.49
CA ILE A 58 5.48 -13.04 -3.59
C ILE A 58 6.97 -13.35 -3.80
N ALA A 59 7.62 -12.66 -4.75
CA ALA A 59 9.06 -12.84 -5.00
C ALA A 59 9.92 -12.46 -3.78
N PHE A 60 9.52 -11.46 -2.99
CA PHE A 60 10.17 -11.11 -1.74
C PHE A 60 10.06 -12.22 -0.69
N ILE A 61 8.85 -12.76 -0.48
CA ILE A 61 8.59 -13.82 0.51
C ILE A 61 9.32 -15.12 0.12
N GLN A 62 9.34 -15.47 -1.17
CA GLN A 62 10.09 -16.60 -1.71
C GLN A 62 11.60 -16.46 -1.49
N ARG A 63 12.17 -15.28 -1.75
CA ARG A 63 13.61 -15.02 -1.49
C ARG A 63 13.98 -15.17 -0.02
N ARG A 64 13.04 -14.91 0.89
CA ARG A 64 13.20 -15.14 2.32
C ARG A 64 12.91 -16.58 2.76
N GLN A 65 12.59 -17.47 1.81
CA GLN A 65 12.28 -18.88 2.03
C GLN A 65 11.12 -19.10 3.02
N LEU A 66 10.19 -18.13 3.08
CA LEU A 66 9.03 -18.19 3.97
C LEU A 66 7.86 -18.95 3.33
N ILE A 67 7.88 -19.08 2.00
CA ILE A 67 6.96 -19.91 1.22
C ILE A 67 7.76 -20.73 0.22
N ASN A 68 7.30 -21.95 -0.07
CA ASN A 68 7.87 -22.75 -1.14
C ASN A 68 7.51 -22.14 -2.50
N SER A 69 8.47 -22.15 -3.42
CA SER A 69 8.22 -21.89 -4.82
C SER A 69 7.51 -23.09 -5.43
N SER A 70 6.20 -23.18 -5.25
CA SER A 70 5.37 -24.07 -6.07
C SER A 70 5.16 -23.39 -7.42
N PRO A 71 5.47 -24.04 -8.55
CA PRO A 71 5.02 -23.56 -9.85
C PRO A 71 3.50 -23.77 -9.95
N GLU A 72 2.81 -22.83 -10.59
CA GLU A 72 1.38 -22.95 -10.91
C GLU A 72 1.14 -24.20 -11.77
N GLU A 73 0.29 -25.13 -11.33
CA GLU A 73 -0.49 -26.00 -12.22
C GLU A 73 -1.90 -26.26 -11.63
N GLY A 74 -2.92 -25.76 -12.34
CA GLY A 74 -4.35 -26.03 -12.14
C GLY A 74 -5.07 -25.01 -11.24
N MET A 75 -6.25 -24.47 -11.54
CA MET A 75 -7.27 -24.85 -12.51
C MET A 75 -8.35 -23.74 -12.52
N ASP A 76 -8.60 -23.10 -13.66
CA ASP A 76 -9.92 -22.55 -13.98
C ASP A 76 -10.33 -23.17 -15.33
N THR A 77 -11.01 -24.30 -15.23
CA THR A 77 -11.87 -24.88 -16.27
C THR A 77 -13.28 -24.87 -15.74
#